data_AF-A0A8T3T9X2-F1
#
_entry.id   AF-A0A8T3T9X2-F1
#
_cell.length_a   1.000
_cell.length_b   1.000
_cell.length_c   1.000
_cell.angle_alpha   90.00
_cell.angle_beta   90.00
_cell.angle_gamma   90.00
#
_symmetry.space_group_name_H-M   'P 1'
#
loop_
_entity.id
_entity.type
_entity.pdbx_description
1 polymer ?
#
loop_
_entity_poly.entity_id
_entity_poly.type
_entity_poly.pdbx_seq_one_letter_code
_entity_poly.pdbx_strand_id
1 'polypeptide(L)'
;MDHRHEGDPVEGALARLAESLARELSQGQPERLRICANDTCDWVFADTSRTGKRKWCDMSTCGNRAKAARHRERQRAHDEGLASP
;
A
#
# COMPACT_ATOMS: atom_id res chain seq x y z
N MET A 1 39.55 19.37 22.40
CA MET A 1 39.21 18.23 21.53
C MET A 1 37.73 17.93 21.70
N ASP A 2 36.90 18.42 20.78
CA ASP A 2 35.45 18.17 20.78
C ASP A 2 35.22 16.78 20.16
N HIS A 3 35.06 15.76 21.01
CA HIS A 3 34.57 14.45 20.59
C HIS A 3 33.06 14.57 20.38
N ARG A 4 32.67 15.23 19.28
CA ARG A 4 31.30 15.11 18.79
C ARG A 4 31.07 13.63 18.50
N HIS A 5 30.16 13.02 19.25
CA HIS A 5 29.51 11.79 18.80
C HIS A 5 28.82 12.15 17.48
N GLU A 6 29.48 11.88 16.37
CA GLU A 6 28.80 11.69 15.09
C GLU A 6 27.90 10.49 15.34
N GLY A 7 26.61 10.74 15.62
CA GLY A 7 25.63 9.68 15.84
C GLY A 7 25.64 8.73 14.65
N ASP A 8 25.25 7.47 14.87
CA ASP A 8 25.19 6.49 13.79
C ASP A 8 24.41 7.09 12.61
N PRO A 9 25.02 7.22 11.42
CA PRO A 9 24.36 7.82 10.26
C PRO A 9 23.07 7.06 9.87
N VAL A 10 22.98 5.77 10.17
CA VAL A 10 21.76 4.97 9.98
C VAL A 10 20.68 5.40 10.96
N GLU A 11 21.02 5.57 12.24
CA GLU A 11 20.11 6.07 13.27
C GLU A 11 19.60 7.47 12.92
N GLY A 12 20.48 8.37 12.48
CA GLY A 12 20.11 9.69 11.99
C GLY A 12 19.17 9.65 10.79
N ALA A 13 19.41 8.75 9.83
CA ALA A 13 18.52 8.57 8.67
C ALA A 13 17.14 8.03 9.08
N LEU A 14 17.10 7.04 9.97
CA LEU A 14 15.87 6.47 10.50
C LEU A 14 15.06 7.52 11.27
N ALA A 15 15.72 8.34 12.10
CA ALA A 15 15.07 9.43 12.84
C ALA A 15 14.37 10.42 11.90
N ARG A 16 15.00 10.82 10.80
CA ARG A 16 14.41 11.74 9.80
C ARG A 16 13.19 11.15 9.08
N LEU A 17 13.23 9.85 8.78
CA LEU A 17 12.09 9.13 8.20
C LEU A 17 10.95 9.01 9.21
N ALA A 18 11.26 8.62 10.44
CA ALA A 18 10.30 8.48 11.53
C ALA A 18 9.62 9.82 11.86
N GLU A 19 10.37 10.92 11.92
CA GLU A 19 9.83 12.26 12.14
C GLU A 19 8.85 12.65 11.02
N SER A 20 9.22 12.42 9.76
CA SER A 20 8.36 12.72 8.61
C SER A 20 7.04 11.95 8.68
N LEU A 21 7.10 10.65 9.03
CA LEU A 21 5.92 9.82 9.22
C LEU A 21 5.08 10.27 10.43
N ALA A 22 5.72 10.55 11.57
CA ALA A 22 5.05 11.03 12.78
C ALA A 22 4.33 12.36 12.53
N ARG A 23 4.93 13.25 11.75
CA ARG A 23 4.32 14.52 11.37
C ARG A 23 3.10 14.33 10.46
N GLU A 24 3.17 13.43 9.49
CA GLU A 24 2.00 13.08 8.67
C GLU A 24 0.86 12.46 9.50
N LEU A 25 1.20 11.60 10.46
CA LEU A 25 0.20 10.97 11.33
C LEU A 25 -0.44 11.93 12.32
N SER A 26 0.28 12.94 12.79
CA SER A 26 -0.19 13.90 13.80
C SER A 26 -0.81 15.17 13.22
N GLN A 27 -0.37 15.60 12.03
CA GLN A 27 -0.72 16.90 11.43
C GLN A 27 -1.26 16.78 10.00
N GLY A 28 -1.13 15.62 9.35
CA GLY A 28 -1.56 15.37 7.99
C GLY A 28 -2.96 14.78 7.89
N GLN A 29 -3.15 13.88 6.92
CA GLN A 29 -4.41 13.16 6.70
C GLN A 29 -4.16 11.65 6.91
N PRO A 30 -4.01 11.18 8.17
CA PRO A 30 -3.70 9.78 8.46
C PRO A 30 -4.75 8.81 7.89
N GLU A 31 -6.01 9.22 7.75
CA GLU A 31 -7.09 8.44 7.12
C GLU A 31 -6.86 8.17 5.63
N ARG A 32 -5.98 8.94 4.97
CA ARG A 32 -5.53 8.69 3.60
C ARG A 32 -4.38 7.68 3.53
N LEU A 33 -3.74 7.33 4.63
CA LEU A 33 -2.79 6.22 4.65
C LEU A 33 -3.55 4.90 4.72
N ARG A 34 -3.32 4.04 3.72
CA ARG A 34 -4.06 2.80 3.54
C ARG A 34 -3.12 1.65 3.28
N ILE A 35 -3.53 0.46 3.71
CA ILE A 35 -2.88 -0.79 3.31
C ILE A 35 -3.49 -1.25 1.98
N CYS A 36 -2.66 -1.75 1.07
CA CYS A 36 -3.10 -2.32 -0.19
C CYS A 36 -4.09 -3.46 0.07
N ALA A 37 -5.24 -3.44 -0.60
CA ALA A 37 -6.27 -4.46 -0.39
C ALA A 37 -5.96 -5.80 -1.08
N ASN A 38 -4.74 -5.99 -1.61
CA ASN A 38 -4.37 -7.19 -2.36
C ASN A 38 -3.80 -8.17 -1.36
N ASP A 39 -4.38 -9.37 -1.28
CA ASP A 39 -4.09 -10.36 -0.23
C ASP A 39 -2.62 -10.78 -0.16
N THR A 40 -1.84 -10.51 -1.20
CA THR A 40 -0.39 -10.78 -1.24
C THR A 40 0.47 -9.51 -1.22
N CYS A 41 -0.05 -8.38 -0.74
CA CYS A 41 0.64 -7.09 -0.73
C CYS A 41 0.28 -6.26 0.51
N ASP A 42 1.25 -6.08 1.40
CA ASP A 42 1.09 -5.33 2.66
C ASP A 42 1.62 -3.89 2.58
N TRP A 43 1.77 -3.35 1.37
CA TRP A 43 2.31 -2.00 1.20
C TRP A 43 1.33 -0.96 1.73
N VAL A 44 1.85 -0.05 2.54
CA VAL A 44 1.18 1.20 2.93
C VAL A 44 1.35 2.22 1.82
N PHE A 45 0.28 2.94 1.48
CA PHE A 45 0.29 4.00 0.49
C PHE A 45 -0.57 5.18 0.92
N ALA A 46 -0.21 6.38 0.48
CA ALA A 46 -1.07 7.55 0.56
C ALA A 46 -2.10 7.52 -0.57
N ASP A 47 -3.38 7.54 -0.23
CA ASP A 47 -4.46 7.74 -1.18
C ASP A 47 -4.46 9.20 -1.61
N THR A 48 -3.93 9.48 -2.80
CA THR A 48 -3.96 10.81 -3.44
C THR A 48 -5.13 10.96 -4.42
N SER A 49 -6.04 9.98 -4.48
CA SER A 49 -7.19 10.05 -5.38
C SER A 49 -8.17 11.14 -4.93
N ARG A 50 -8.85 11.73 -5.91
CA ARG A 50 -9.85 12.78 -5.68
C ARG A 50 -10.96 12.35 -4.73
N THR A 51 -11.36 11.07 -4.77
CA THR A 51 -12.46 10.54 -3.95
C THR A 51 -12.01 9.91 -2.64
N GLY A 52 -10.70 9.70 -2.42
CA GLY A 52 -10.18 9.00 -1.23
C GLY A 52 -10.61 7.52 -1.16
N LYS A 53 -10.89 6.90 -2.31
CA LYS A 53 -11.41 5.52 -2.39
C LYS A 53 -10.44 4.54 -3.09
N ARG A 54 -9.18 4.90 -3.23
CA ARG A 54 -8.16 4.04 -3.86
C ARG A 54 -7.92 2.82 -2.97
N LYS A 55 -8.04 1.62 -3.55
CA LYS A 55 -7.88 0.35 -2.83
C LYS A 55 -6.48 -0.29 -2.97
N TRP A 56 -5.70 0.13 -3.97
CA TRP A 56 -4.46 -0.56 -4.37
C TRP A 56 -3.27 0.39 -4.33
N CYS A 57 -2.12 -0.07 -3.83
CA CYS A 57 -0.87 0.70 -3.77
C CYS A 57 -0.36 1.15 -5.14
N ASP A 58 -0.77 0.47 -6.20
CA ASP A 58 -0.56 0.83 -7.60
C ASP A 58 -1.58 0.11 -8.50
N MET A 59 -2.04 0.80 -9.55
CA MET A 59 -3.02 0.25 -10.48
C MET A 59 -2.38 -0.73 -11.46
N SER A 60 -1.15 -0.45 -11.91
CA SER A 60 -0.46 -1.25 -12.93
C SER A 60 -0.10 -2.65 -12.42
N THR A 61 0.16 -2.77 -11.12
CA THR A 61 0.53 -4.01 -10.43
C THR A 61 -0.65 -4.63 -9.68
N CYS A 62 -0.97 -4.12 -8.47
CA CYS A 62 -1.98 -4.71 -7.59
C CYS A 62 -3.40 -4.58 -8.16
N GLY A 63 -3.74 -3.44 -8.76
CA GLY A 63 -5.04 -3.24 -9.39
C GLY A 63 -5.31 -4.21 -10.55
N ASN A 64 -4.33 -4.39 -11.43
CA ASN A 64 -4.44 -5.33 -12.56
C ASN A 64 -4.45 -6.79 -12.10
N ARG A 65 -3.65 -7.16 -11.08
CA ARG A 65 -3.69 -8.51 -10.49
C ARG A 65 -5.09 -8.84 -9.95
N ALA A 66 -5.70 -7.91 -9.22
CA ALA A 66 -7.06 -8.07 -8.70
C ALA A 66 -8.11 -8.18 -9.82
N LYS A 67 -7.97 -7.43 -10.92
CA LYS A 67 -8.86 -7.58 -12.09
C LYS A 67 -8.72 -8.95 -12.75
N ALA A 68 -7.49 -9.42 -12.92
CA ALA A 68 -7.21 -10.72 -13.54
C ALA A 68 -7.74 -11.88 -12.69
N ALA A 69 -7.61 -11.82 -11.36
CA ALA A 69 -8.19 -12.81 -10.45
C ALA A 69 -9.72 -12.91 -10.62
N ARG A 70 -10.42 -11.77 -10.54
CA ARG A 70 -11.89 -11.73 -10.75
C ARG A 70 -12.31 -12.22 -12.13
N HIS A 71 -11.51 -11.98 -13.16
CA HIS A 71 -11.80 -12.48 -14.51
C HIS A 71 -11.71 -14.00 -14.57
N ARG A 72 -10.66 -14.60 -13.99
CA ARG A 72 -10.52 -16.05 -13.89
C ARG A 72 -11.62 -16.71 -13.06
N GLU A 73 -12.03 -16.08 -11.95
CA GLU A 73 -13.16 -16.55 -11.14
C GLU A 73 -14.46 -16.59 -11.95
N ARG A 74 -14.75 -15.55 -12.73
CA ARG A 74 -15.93 -15.52 -13.61
C ARG A 74 -15.88 -16.57 -14.72
N GLN A 75 -14.70 -16.82 -15.28
CA GLN A 75 -14.50 -17.90 -16.27
C GLN A 75 -14.75 -19.27 -15.66
N ARG A 76 -14.17 -19.55 -14.50
CA ARG A 76 -14.41 -20.81 -13.78
C ARG A 76 -15.88 -21.01 -13.46
N ALA A 77 -16.56 -19.99 -12.94
CA ALA A 77 -17.99 -20.07 -12.64
C ALA A 77 -18.84 -20.29 -13.91
N HIS A 78 -18.47 -19.68 -15.04
CA HIS A 78 -19.13 -19.91 -16.32
C HIS A 78 -18.91 -21.34 -16.82
N ASP A 79 -17.69 -21.84 -16.75
CA ASP A 79 -17.32 -23.19 -17.18
C ASP A 79 -17.96 -24.26 -16.27
N GLU A 80 -18.03 -24.02 -14.96
CA GLU A 80 -18.75 -24.87 -13.98
C GLU A 80 -20.27 -24.86 -14.21
N GLY A 81 -20.84 -23.71 -14.56
CA GLY A 81 -22.26 -23.60 -14.92
C GLY A 81 -22.61 -24.32 -16.22
N LEU A 82 -21.69 -24.32 -17.20
CA LEU A 82 -21.82 -25.10 -18.44
C LEU A 82 -21.63 -26.61 -18.20
N ALA A 83 -20.86 -26.98 -17.19
CA ALA A 83 -20.62 -28.38 -16.81
C ALA A 83 -21.69 -28.98 -15.88
N SER A 84 -22.65 -28.19 -15.39
CA SER A 84 -23.82 -28.71 -14.66
C SER A 84 -24.90 -29.20 -15.66
N PRO A 85 -25.37 -30.45 -15.56
CA PRO A 85 -26.42 -31.00 -16.44
C PRO A 85 -27.81 -30.40 -16.16
#